data_AF-A0A914BX69-F1
#
_entry.id   AF-A0A914BX69-F1
#
_cell.length_a   1.000
_cell.length_b   1.000
_cell.length_c   1.000
_cell.angle_alpha   90.00
_cell.angle_beta   90.00
_cell.angle_gamma   90.00
#
_symmetry.space_group_name_H-M   'P 1'
#
loop_
_entity.id
_entity.type
_entity.pdbx_description
1 polymer ?
#
loop_
_entity_poly.entity_id
_entity_poly.type
_entity_poly.pdbx_seq_one_letter_code
_entity_poly.pdbx_strand_id
1 'polypeptide(L)'
;MAGIPKKKRQTTTNVLSKNHMAVDRPVSWVSIFFWWLLVFFTAITLWIGNGYYLSHLFERDRHFSHLSDFEREMSYRTEMGLYFSYYKTIINAPSFTDGVYKIMNDNITEYGHTINTLQRFNLYPELLLSAAYRIFKGLVQEKDWKKYEICWRVNRGNLPPIDSCEGIGNSHFFYVYNVFGIAGSVLASVFLLGVILSGSYFGGLISASAFLFNHGEATRVQWTPPLRESFAYPVFLAQICLLSYILKTKSCKLIPFISFTFLTVSSLLFWQFSQFALTTQLGSLFLVYTLELTYESTMKSLLKSYMISFLISYSLLFGNTMLLSSLFFSSIVSIFVIMQLRVFVLSRITFRPIFILAHLLFFVLGVFGIKSLIGRLLDIRDDDHIFDILRSKFTDFANFHTRLYTCAVEFDFISTEA
;
A
#
# COMPACT_ATOMS: atom_id res chain seq x y z
N MET A 1 -65.70 48.79 -30.70
CA MET A 1 -64.29 48.71 -31.15
C MET A 1 -63.44 49.53 -30.19
N ALA A 2 -62.34 48.95 -29.67
CA ALA A 2 -61.34 49.52 -28.76
C ALA A 2 -61.87 49.96 -27.37
N GLY A 3 -61.25 49.69 -26.21
CA GLY A 3 -59.95 49.15 -25.83
C GLY A 3 -59.57 49.82 -24.50
N ILE A 4 -59.59 49.09 -23.37
CA ILE A 4 -59.21 49.61 -22.04
C ILE A 4 -58.08 48.73 -21.47
N PRO A 5 -56.94 49.29 -21.04
CA PRO A 5 -55.77 48.51 -20.62
C PRO A 5 -55.87 48.05 -19.15
N LYS A 6 -55.39 46.83 -18.89
CA LYS A 6 -55.31 46.19 -17.57
C LYS A 6 -54.18 46.79 -16.71
N LYS A 7 -54.53 47.27 -15.52
CA LYS A 7 -53.63 47.61 -14.40
C LYS A 7 -52.99 46.33 -13.85
N LYS A 8 -51.65 46.21 -13.86
CA LYS A 8 -50.91 45.15 -13.14
C LYS A 8 -50.69 45.57 -11.69
N ARG A 9 -51.08 44.70 -10.76
CA ARG A 9 -50.86 44.80 -9.30
C ARG A 9 -49.44 44.29 -9.00
N GLN A 10 -48.57 45.16 -8.49
CA GLN A 10 -47.24 44.81 -7.99
C GLN A 10 -47.39 44.03 -6.67
N THR A 11 -46.90 42.79 -6.64
CA THR A 11 -46.78 41.95 -5.45
C THR A 11 -45.42 42.16 -4.79
N THR A 12 -45.47 42.62 -3.55
CA THR A 12 -44.41 42.69 -2.53
C THR A 12 -43.83 41.30 -2.24
N THR A 13 -42.67 40.98 -2.83
CA THR A 13 -41.82 39.84 -2.41
C THR A 13 -40.38 40.09 -2.89
N ASN A 14 -39.65 41.03 -2.29
CA ASN A 14 -38.23 41.24 -2.61
C ASN A 14 -37.45 41.91 -1.47
N VAL A 15 -37.61 41.43 -0.23
CA VAL A 15 -36.84 41.96 0.92
C VAL A 15 -36.10 40.87 1.73
N LEU A 16 -36.19 39.58 1.38
CA LEU A 16 -35.62 38.50 2.22
C LEU A 16 -34.55 37.59 1.58
N SER A 17 -34.05 37.86 0.37
CA SER A 17 -33.04 36.98 -0.28
C SER A 17 -31.62 37.55 -0.38
N LYS A 18 -31.30 38.68 0.26
CA LYS A 18 -30.02 39.40 0.01
C LYS A 18 -28.88 39.19 1.02
N ASN A 19 -29.02 38.34 2.04
CA ASN A 19 -28.03 38.26 3.13
C ASN A 19 -27.23 36.94 3.28
N HIS A 20 -27.23 36.05 2.28
CA HIS A 20 -26.31 34.88 2.29
C HIS A 20 -25.70 34.57 0.91
N MET A 21 -25.15 35.58 0.26
CA MET A 21 -24.11 35.36 -0.76
C MET A 21 -22.79 35.81 -0.17
N ALA A 22 -22.07 34.86 0.43
CA ALA A 22 -20.63 35.02 0.60
C ALA A 22 -20.05 35.34 -0.78
N VAL A 23 -19.46 36.52 -0.91
CA VAL A 23 -18.75 36.95 -2.11
C VAL A 23 -17.52 36.05 -2.22
N ASP A 24 -17.63 34.96 -2.99
CA ASP A 24 -16.48 34.20 -3.45
C ASP A 24 -15.61 35.14 -4.29
N ARG A 25 -14.55 35.68 -3.69
CA ARG A 25 -13.53 36.41 -4.45
C ARG A 25 -12.93 35.43 -5.45
N PRO A 26 -12.70 35.82 -6.73
CA PRO A 26 -12.01 34.95 -7.67
C PRO A 26 -10.60 34.69 -7.14
N VAL A 27 -10.40 33.50 -6.57
CA VAL A 27 -9.09 33.03 -6.13
C VAL A 27 -8.22 33.00 -7.39
N SER A 28 -7.17 33.82 -7.43
CA SER A 28 -6.33 33.91 -8.62
C SER A 28 -5.66 32.56 -8.86
N TRP A 29 -5.58 32.12 -10.12
CA TRP A 29 -4.86 30.90 -10.50
C TRP A 29 -3.43 30.86 -9.94
N VAL A 30 -2.82 32.03 -9.80
CA VAL A 30 -1.52 32.25 -9.17
C VAL A 30 -1.52 31.81 -7.71
N SER A 31 -2.54 32.17 -6.92
CA SER A 31 -2.64 31.75 -5.52
C SER A 31 -2.86 30.25 -5.34
N ILE A 32 -3.63 29.60 -6.23
CA ILE A 32 -3.81 28.14 -6.24
C ILE A 32 -2.49 27.45 -6.57
N PHE A 33 -1.75 27.96 -7.55
CA PHE A 33 -0.46 27.43 -7.93
C PHE A 33 0.55 27.51 -6.77
N PHE A 34 0.69 28.68 -6.13
CA PHE A 34 1.58 28.83 -4.97
C PHE A 34 1.17 27.96 -3.79
N TRP A 35 -0.14 27.75 -3.59
CA TRP A 35 -0.63 26.86 -2.54
C TRP A 35 -0.22 25.40 -2.78
N TRP A 36 -0.40 24.88 -4.00
CA TRP A 36 0.06 23.53 -4.35
C TRP A 36 1.57 23.42 -4.29
N LEU A 37 2.32 24.45 -4.72
CA LEU A 37 3.77 24.48 -4.63
C LEU A 37 4.25 24.35 -3.16
N LEU A 38 3.62 25.08 -2.24
CA LEU A 38 3.88 24.98 -0.81
C LEU A 38 3.60 23.57 -0.26
N VAL A 39 2.44 22.99 -0.63
CA VAL A 39 2.06 21.63 -0.23
C VAL A 39 3.05 20.59 -0.75
N PHE A 40 3.50 20.70 -2.01
CA PHE A 40 4.49 19.77 -2.56
C PHE A 40 5.87 19.95 -1.94
N PHE A 41 6.30 21.19 -1.72
CA PHE A 41 7.58 21.46 -1.06
C PHE A 41 7.61 20.85 0.34
N THR A 42 6.55 21.05 1.13
CA THR A 42 6.42 20.51 2.49
C THR A 42 6.31 18.98 2.51
N ALA A 43 5.63 18.37 1.53
CA ALA A 43 5.63 16.93 1.38
C ALA A 43 7.03 16.36 1.09
N ILE A 44 7.84 17.03 0.25
CA ILE A 44 9.21 16.62 -0.06
C ILE A 44 10.12 16.76 1.17
N THR A 45 10.01 17.86 1.93
CA THR A 45 10.82 18.02 3.14
C THR A 45 10.46 16.99 4.21
N LEU A 46 9.17 16.68 4.38
CA LEU A 46 8.72 15.60 5.27
C LEU A 46 9.20 14.23 4.81
N TRP A 47 9.20 13.95 3.50
CA TRP A 47 9.71 12.70 2.95
C TRP A 47 11.19 12.51 3.30
N ILE A 48 12.04 13.48 2.92
CA ILE A 48 13.48 13.40 3.15
C ILE A 48 13.77 13.36 4.65
N GLY A 49 13.13 14.23 5.44
CA GLY A 49 13.31 14.29 6.89
C GLY A 49 12.93 13.00 7.60
N ASN A 50 11.81 12.36 7.22
CA ASN A 50 11.39 11.09 7.80
C ASN A 50 12.35 9.94 7.41
N GLY A 51 12.88 9.94 6.18
CA GLY A 51 13.89 8.96 5.77
C GLY A 51 15.18 9.06 6.61
N TYR A 52 15.67 10.27 6.86
CA TYR A 52 16.81 10.49 7.77
C TYR A 52 16.49 10.12 9.20
N TYR A 53 15.30 10.46 9.69
CA TYR A 53 14.85 10.09 11.03
C TYR A 53 14.85 8.56 11.23
N LEU A 54 14.29 7.82 10.27
CA LEU A 54 14.28 6.35 10.28
C LEU A 54 15.70 5.76 10.29
N SER A 55 16.58 6.29 9.43
CA SER A 55 17.98 5.85 9.37
C SER A 55 18.71 6.08 10.70
N HIS A 56 18.53 7.25 11.31
CA HIS A 56 19.11 7.55 12.62
C HIS A 56 18.53 6.68 13.75
N LEU A 57 17.23 6.38 13.70
CA LEU A 57 16.59 5.52 14.70
C LEU A 57 17.13 4.09 14.61
N PHE A 58 17.25 3.55 13.39
CA PHE A 58 17.87 2.25 13.14
C PHE A 58 19.33 2.20 13.59
N GLU A 59 20.12 3.23 13.28
CA GLU A 59 21.53 3.29 13.68
C GLU A 59 21.68 3.36 15.21
N ARG A 60 20.85 4.13 15.91
CA ARG A 60 20.88 4.22 17.37
C ARG A 60 20.42 2.95 18.07
N ASP A 61 19.49 2.20 17.48
CA ASP A 61 19.01 0.93 18.02
C ASP A 61 20.04 -0.18 17.81
N ARG A 62 20.50 -0.35 16.56
CA ARG A 62 21.30 -1.51 16.14
C ARG A 62 22.80 -1.29 16.14
N HIS A 63 23.27 -0.05 16.21
CA HIS A 63 24.68 0.31 16.04
C HIS A 63 25.26 -0.35 14.77
N PHE A 64 24.50 -0.26 13.68
CA PHE A 64 24.72 -1.06 12.47
C PHE A 64 26.07 -0.73 11.80
N SER A 65 26.53 0.51 11.95
CA SER A 65 27.88 0.97 11.61
C SER A 65 29.00 0.19 12.31
N HIS A 66 28.81 -0.20 13.57
CA HIS A 66 29.82 -0.89 14.37
C HIS A 66 29.89 -2.41 14.11
N LEU A 67 28.92 -2.97 13.40
CA LEU A 67 28.84 -4.39 13.10
C LEU A 67 29.65 -4.72 11.84
N SER A 68 30.31 -5.87 11.85
CA SER A 68 30.87 -6.47 10.64
C SER A 68 29.79 -6.97 9.69
N ASP A 69 30.11 -7.17 8.41
CA ASP A 69 29.13 -7.68 7.43
C ASP A 69 28.52 -9.02 7.85
N PHE A 70 29.33 -9.91 8.45
CA PHE A 70 28.83 -11.18 8.98
C PHE A 70 27.84 -10.99 10.14
N GLU A 71 28.13 -10.08 11.07
CA GLU A 71 27.24 -9.77 12.19
C GLU A 71 25.97 -9.04 11.71
N ARG A 72 26.07 -8.19 10.68
CA ARG A 72 24.91 -7.56 10.03
C ARG A 72 23.99 -8.61 9.43
N GLU A 73 24.53 -9.63 8.76
CA GLU A 73 23.74 -10.75 8.24
C GLU A 73 23.04 -11.53 9.36
N MET A 74 23.75 -11.80 10.45
CA MET A 74 23.16 -12.47 11.63
C MET A 74 22.10 -11.61 12.34
N SER A 75 22.16 -10.28 12.20
CA SER A 75 21.16 -9.38 12.77
C SER A 75 19.80 -9.48 12.07
N TYR A 76 19.79 -9.89 10.79
CA TYR A 76 18.58 -10.13 10.01
C TYR A 76 18.00 -11.50 10.36
N ARG A 77 17.07 -11.51 11.32
CA ARG A 77 16.41 -12.73 11.77
C ARG A 77 15.22 -13.08 10.88
N THR A 78 14.90 -14.37 10.80
CA THR A 78 13.67 -14.89 10.18
C THR A 78 13.50 -14.43 8.72
N GLU A 79 12.37 -13.81 8.39
CA GLU A 79 12.02 -13.35 7.04
C GLU A 79 12.99 -12.30 6.50
N MET A 80 13.53 -11.43 7.36
CA MET A 80 14.48 -10.40 6.95
C MET A 80 15.74 -11.02 6.33
N GLY A 81 16.28 -12.06 6.99
CA GLY A 81 17.46 -12.78 6.51
C GLY A 81 17.17 -13.53 5.21
N LEU A 82 15.97 -14.13 5.11
CA LEU A 82 15.51 -14.79 3.89
C LEU A 82 15.48 -13.82 2.70
N TYR A 83 14.79 -12.68 2.83
CA TYR A 83 14.68 -11.70 1.73
C TYR A 83 16.02 -11.08 1.37
N PHE A 84 16.84 -10.72 2.37
CA PHE A 84 18.17 -10.20 2.11
C PHE A 84 19.07 -11.23 1.40
N SER A 85 18.93 -12.53 1.72
CA SER A 85 19.72 -13.59 1.07
C SER A 85 19.44 -13.71 -0.44
N TYR A 86 18.21 -13.49 -0.88
CA TYR A 86 17.86 -13.46 -2.30
C TYR A 86 18.46 -12.23 -3.00
N TYR A 87 18.39 -11.06 -2.38
CA TYR A 87 19.11 -9.87 -2.85
C TYR A 87 20.62 -10.17 -3.00
N LYS A 88 21.24 -10.75 -1.97
CA LYS A 88 22.65 -11.15 -1.96
C LYS A 88 23.00 -12.13 -3.08
N THR A 89 22.12 -13.10 -3.33
CA THR A 89 22.29 -14.09 -4.42
C THR A 89 22.31 -13.41 -5.78
N ILE A 90 21.39 -12.46 -6.03
CA ILE A 90 21.34 -11.75 -7.30
C ILE A 90 22.54 -10.83 -7.47
N ILE A 91 23.02 -10.13 -6.45
CA ILE A 91 24.18 -9.21 -6.60
C ILE A 91 25.51 -9.95 -6.79
N ASN A 92 25.66 -11.15 -6.22
CA ASN A 92 26.90 -11.94 -6.27
C ASN A 92 26.98 -12.88 -7.48
N ALA A 93 25.89 -13.07 -8.22
CA ALA A 93 25.92 -13.87 -9.45
C ALA A 93 26.89 -13.27 -10.52
N PRO A 94 27.36 -14.04 -11.50
CA PRO A 94 28.14 -13.51 -12.62
C PRO A 94 27.36 -12.48 -13.45
N SER A 95 26.08 -12.71 -13.70
CA SER A 95 25.19 -11.80 -14.43
C SER A 95 23.86 -11.61 -13.69
N PHE A 96 23.16 -10.52 -14.00
CA PHE A 96 21.82 -10.29 -13.44
C PHE A 96 20.86 -11.41 -13.83
N THR A 97 20.87 -11.84 -15.10
CA THR A 97 20.02 -12.91 -15.60
C THR A 97 20.29 -14.26 -14.94
N ASP A 98 21.57 -14.58 -14.67
CA ASP A 98 21.93 -15.78 -13.91
C ASP A 98 21.44 -15.70 -12.46
N GLY A 99 21.53 -14.53 -11.84
CA GLY A 99 20.95 -14.27 -10.52
C GLY A 99 19.44 -14.47 -10.49
N VAL A 100 18.72 -13.95 -11.49
CA VAL A 100 17.27 -14.15 -11.65
C VAL A 100 16.94 -15.62 -11.87
N TYR A 101 17.68 -16.30 -12.74
CA TYR A 101 17.48 -17.72 -13.00
C TYR A 101 17.65 -18.58 -11.74
N LYS A 102 18.65 -18.28 -10.91
CA LYS A 102 18.90 -18.96 -9.63
C LYS A 102 17.74 -18.80 -8.65
N ILE A 103 17.21 -17.59 -8.50
CA ILE A 103 16.07 -17.38 -7.58
C ILE A 103 14.76 -17.94 -8.13
N MET A 104 14.59 -18.00 -9.46
CA MET A 104 13.40 -18.59 -10.09
C MET A 104 13.38 -20.12 -10.04
N ASN A 105 14.54 -20.77 -9.84
CA ASN A 105 14.68 -22.21 -9.75
C ASN A 105 15.35 -22.60 -8.43
N ASP A 106 14.78 -22.12 -7.32
CA ASP A 106 15.33 -22.34 -5.98
C ASP A 106 14.96 -23.73 -5.48
N ASN A 107 15.98 -24.53 -5.13
CA ASN A 107 15.85 -25.88 -4.59
C ASN A 107 16.34 -26.01 -3.14
N ILE A 108 16.72 -24.89 -2.51
CA ILE A 108 17.32 -24.86 -1.18
C ILE A 108 16.25 -24.56 -0.12
N THR A 109 15.32 -23.65 -0.43
CA THR A 109 14.38 -23.11 0.56
C THR A 109 13.27 -24.09 0.94
N GLU A 110 12.71 -24.82 -0.03
CA GLU A 110 11.71 -25.85 0.21
C GLU A 110 12.29 -27.24 -0.14
N TYR A 111 12.53 -28.08 0.88
CA TYR A 111 13.11 -29.40 0.65
C TYR A 111 12.22 -30.26 -0.24
N GLY A 112 12.81 -30.86 -1.29
CA GLY A 112 12.11 -31.76 -2.21
C GLY A 112 11.33 -31.06 -3.32
N HIS A 113 11.34 -29.72 -3.37
CA HIS A 113 10.65 -28.95 -4.40
C HIS A 113 11.55 -27.86 -4.99
N THR A 114 11.41 -27.60 -6.29
CA THR A 114 12.00 -26.43 -6.94
C THR A 114 10.93 -25.37 -7.07
N ILE A 115 11.12 -24.23 -6.41
CA ILE A 115 10.12 -23.16 -6.37
C ILE A 115 10.58 -21.92 -7.12
N ASN A 116 9.61 -21.25 -7.75
CA ASN A 116 9.80 -19.90 -8.23
C ASN A 116 9.55 -18.91 -7.09
N THR A 117 10.64 -18.39 -6.52
CA THR A 117 10.59 -17.52 -5.35
C THR A 117 9.96 -16.15 -5.66
N LEU A 118 10.03 -15.67 -6.91
CA LEU A 118 9.33 -14.44 -7.34
C LEU A 118 7.81 -14.61 -7.25
N GLN A 119 7.30 -15.78 -7.64
CA GLN A 119 5.89 -16.13 -7.56
C GLN A 119 5.47 -16.40 -6.11
N ARG A 120 6.28 -17.15 -5.35
CA ARG A 120 5.94 -17.64 -4.01
C ARG A 120 6.03 -16.55 -2.92
N PHE A 121 7.02 -15.67 -3.00
CA PHE A 121 7.35 -14.74 -1.90
C PHE A 121 7.31 -13.26 -2.30
N ASN A 122 6.90 -12.92 -3.51
CA ASN A 122 6.79 -11.52 -3.97
C ASN A 122 8.13 -10.75 -3.90
N LEU A 123 9.22 -11.35 -4.41
CA LEU A 123 10.61 -10.83 -4.38
C LEU A 123 10.92 -9.69 -5.37
N TYR A 124 9.90 -8.99 -5.85
CA TYR A 124 10.10 -7.84 -6.75
C TYR A 124 10.92 -6.70 -6.13
N PRO A 125 10.78 -6.34 -4.83
CA PRO A 125 11.64 -5.32 -4.23
C PRO A 125 13.13 -5.65 -4.32
N GLU A 126 13.53 -6.88 -4.00
CA GLU A 126 14.93 -7.34 -4.03
C GLU A 126 15.45 -7.42 -5.46
N LEU A 127 14.60 -7.82 -6.41
CA LEU A 127 14.93 -7.84 -7.83
C LEU A 127 15.25 -6.41 -8.33
N LEU A 128 14.43 -5.43 -7.96
CA LEU A 128 14.64 -4.03 -8.33
C LEU A 128 15.87 -3.44 -7.63
N LEU A 129 16.05 -3.69 -6.34
CA LEU A 129 17.20 -3.20 -5.58
C LEU A 129 18.52 -3.84 -6.04
N SER A 130 18.53 -5.13 -6.36
CA SER A 130 19.72 -5.81 -6.86
C SER A 130 20.10 -5.34 -8.26
N ALA A 131 19.13 -5.08 -9.13
CA ALA A 131 19.35 -4.44 -10.43
C ALA A 131 19.96 -3.03 -10.25
N ALA A 132 19.36 -2.22 -9.38
CA ALA A 132 19.84 -0.87 -9.07
C ALA A 132 21.27 -0.89 -8.50
N TYR A 133 21.57 -1.82 -7.59
CA TYR A 133 22.91 -1.96 -7.01
C TYR A 133 23.96 -2.40 -8.04
N ARG A 134 23.62 -3.34 -8.94
CA ARG A 134 24.52 -3.74 -10.02
C ARG A 134 24.79 -2.62 -11.00
N ILE A 135 23.77 -1.83 -11.35
CA ILE A 135 23.91 -0.63 -12.20
C ILE A 135 24.82 0.38 -11.49
N PHE A 136 24.55 0.66 -10.22
CA PHE A 136 25.40 1.53 -9.39
C PHE A 136 26.85 1.04 -9.39
N LYS A 137 27.08 -0.25 -9.16
CA LYS A 137 28.41 -0.87 -9.18
C LYS A 137 29.11 -0.76 -10.54
N GLY A 138 28.37 -0.87 -11.64
CA GLY A 138 28.91 -0.69 -12.99
C GLY A 138 29.24 0.76 -13.35
N LEU A 139 28.53 1.73 -12.77
CA LEU A 139 28.77 3.16 -12.99
C LEU A 139 29.93 3.72 -12.16
N VAL A 140 30.12 3.22 -10.94
CA VAL A 140 31.22 3.64 -10.07
C VAL A 140 32.49 2.88 -10.49
N GLN A 141 33.41 3.56 -11.17
CA GLN A 141 34.72 2.98 -11.52
C GLN A 141 35.48 2.58 -10.24
N GLU A 142 36.28 1.50 -10.28
CA GLU A 142 37.00 0.96 -9.11
C GLU A 142 37.83 2.01 -8.36
N LYS A 143 38.31 3.05 -9.06
CA LYS A 143 39.12 4.14 -8.46
C LYS A 143 38.32 5.06 -7.53
N ASP A 144 37.01 5.18 -7.72
CA ASP A 144 36.12 6.04 -6.92
C ASP A 144 35.36 5.25 -5.83
N TRP A 145 35.53 3.93 -5.75
CA TRP A 145 34.78 3.08 -4.81
C TRP A 145 34.98 3.50 -3.36
N LYS A 146 36.18 3.94 -2.99
CA LYS A 146 36.53 4.44 -1.64
C LYS A 146 35.77 5.70 -1.23
N LYS A 147 35.12 6.41 -2.16
CA LYS A 147 34.26 7.56 -1.84
C LYS A 147 32.88 7.13 -1.36
N TYR A 148 32.43 5.96 -1.78
CA TYR A 148 31.08 5.44 -1.52
C TYR A 148 31.05 4.34 -0.46
N GLU A 149 32.21 3.79 -0.12
CA GLU A 149 32.41 2.84 0.96
C GLU A 149 33.65 3.25 1.77
N ILE A 150 33.43 3.61 3.03
CA ILE A 150 34.48 3.99 3.96
C ILE A 150 34.61 2.89 5.01
N CYS A 151 35.79 2.30 5.11
CA CYS A 151 36.06 1.21 6.04
C CYS A 151 36.86 1.70 7.24
N TRP A 152 36.42 1.31 8.43
CA TRP A 152 37.05 1.62 9.71
C TRP A 152 37.32 0.32 10.46
N ARG A 153 38.40 0.30 11.23
CA ARG A 153 38.67 -0.80 12.16
C ARG A 153 38.08 -0.46 13.52
N VAL A 154 37.03 -1.18 13.91
CA VAL A 154 36.31 -0.96 15.18
C VAL A 154 36.95 -1.80 16.27
N ASN A 155 37.57 -1.14 17.26
CA ASN A 155 38.09 -1.78 18.45
C ASN A 155 36.95 -2.09 19.44
N ARG A 156 36.80 -3.35 19.83
CA ARG A 156 35.68 -3.83 20.67
C ARG A 156 36.12 -4.26 22.06
N GLY A 157 37.06 -3.51 22.65
CA GLY A 157 37.62 -3.81 23.97
C GLY A 157 38.30 -5.18 23.99
N ASN A 158 37.69 -6.15 24.68
CA ASN A 158 38.23 -7.51 24.87
C ASN A 158 38.02 -8.44 23.66
N LEU A 159 37.24 -8.03 22.66
CA LEU A 159 37.01 -8.81 21.45
C LEU A 159 37.98 -8.38 20.33
N PRO A 160 38.31 -9.29 19.38
CA PRO A 160 39.16 -8.93 18.26
C PRO A 160 38.54 -7.77 17.47
N PRO A 161 39.36 -6.81 17.03
CA PRO A 161 38.88 -5.71 16.22
C PRO A 161 38.33 -6.24 14.91
N ILE A 162 37.26 -5.62 14.41
CA ILE A 162 36.70 -5.98 13.11
C ILE A 162 36.76 -4.78 12.18
N ASP A 163 37.00 -5.06 10.90
CA ASP A 163 36.88 -4.11 9.81
C ASP A 163 35.40 -3.99 9.43
N SER A 164 34.85 -2.79 9.60
CA SER A 164 33.48 -2.43 9.24
C SER A 164 33.50 -1.40 8.13
N CYS A 165 32.80 -1.67 7.04
CA CYS A 165 32.66 -0.75 5.92
C CYS A 165 31.25 -0.14 5.89
N GLU A 166 31.18 1.17 5.73
CA GLU A 166 29.96 1.96 5.75
C GLU A 166 29.78 2.73 4.45
N GLY A 167 28.52 2.97 4.09
CA GLY A 167 28.15 3.80 2.95
C GLY A 167 27.40 3.03 1.87
N ILE A 168 26.88 3.77 0.89
CA ILE A 168 26.02 3.23 -0.17
C ILE A 168 26.73 2.21 -1.08
N GLY A 169 28.07 2.18 -1.06
CA GLY A 169 28.87 1.16 -1.72
C GLY A 169 28.77 -0.22 -1.07
N ASN A 170 28.49 -0.30 0.24
CA ASN A 170 28.28 -1.57 0.90
C ASN A 170 26.84 -2.06 0.65
N SER A 171 26.69 -3.34 0.30
CA SER A 171 25.40 -3.92 -0.10
C SER A 171 24.32 -3.88 0.99
N HIS A 172 24.71 -3.95 2.27
CA HIS A 172 23.78 -3.86 3.39
C HIS A 172 23.17 -2.47 3.50
N PHE A 173 24.03 -1.44 3.50
CA PHE A 173 23.62 -0.05 3.57
C PHE A 173 22.85 0.38 2.32
N PHE A 174 23.26 -0.08 1.13
CA PHE A 174 22.50 0.16 -0.09
C PHE A 174 21.06 -0.34 0.06
N TYR A 175 20.88 -1.58 0.53
CA TYR A 175 19.56 -2.16 0.73
C TYR A 175 18.74 -1.35 1.74
N VAL A 176 19.27 -1.14 2.96
CA VAL A 176 18.56 -0.50 4.07
C VAL A 176 18.25 0.97 3.79
N TYR A 177 19.17 1.73 3.19
CA TYR A 177 18.93 3.13 2.86
C TYR A 177 17.86 3.31 1.79
N ASN A 178 17.77 2.41 0.81
CA ASN A 178 16.68 2.46 -0.17
C ASN A 178 15.32 2.12 0.48
N VAL A 179 15.28 1.17 1.43
CA VAL A 179 14.08 0.91 2.23
C VAL A 179 13.65 2.16 2.99
N PHE A 180 14.57 2.83 3.69
CA PHE A 180 14.24 4.07 4.42
C PHE A 180 13.87 5.22 3.49
N GLY A 181 14.45 5.28 2.30
CA GLY A 181 14.02 6.20 1.25
C GLY A 181 12.55 5.99 0.88
N ILE A 182 12.13 4.75 0.64
CA ILE A 182 10.73 4.45 0.30
C ILE A 182 9.82 4.65 1.52
N ALA A 183 10.20 4.14 2.69
CA ALA A 183 9.43 4.28 3.93
C ALA A 183 9.29 5.73 4.41
N GLY A 184 10.27 6.59 4.09
CA GLY A 184 10.21 8.03 4.33
C GLY A 184 8.96 8.67 3.70
N SER A 185 8.50 8.14 2.56
CA SER A 185 7.36 8.69 1.82
C SER A 185 6.01 8.51 2.52
N VAL A 186 5.94 7.67 3.57
CA VAL A 186 4.74 7.47 4.39
C VAL A 186 4.27 8.78 5.01
N LEU A 187 5.17 9.52 5.67
CA LEU A 187 4.81 10.78 6.34
C LEU A 187 4.31 11.82 5.34
N ALA A 188 4.95 11.88 4.16
CA ALA A 188 4.52 12.75 3.07
C ALA A 188 3.13 12.36 2.54
N SER A 189 2.86 11.06 2.39
CA SER A 189 1.57 10.53 1.94
C SER A 189 0.46 10.82 2.95
N VAL A 190 0.74 10.68 4.25
CA VAL A 190 -0.21 11.02 5.33
C VAL A 190 -0.49 12.52 5.37
N PHE A 191 0.54 13.35 5.22
CA PHE A 191 0.38 14.81 5.11
C PHE A 191 -0.52 15.17 3.92
N LEU A 192 -0.21 14.67 2.72
CA LEU A 192 -0.98 14.92 1.50
C LEU A 192 -2.42 14.43 1.63
N LEU A 193 -2.64 13.24 2.20
CA LEU A 193 -3.97 12.72 2.47
C LEU A 193 -4.76 13.65 3.40
N GLY A 194 -4.13 14.14 4.48
CA GLY A 194 -4.75 15.10 5.40
C GLY A 194 -5.11 16.43 4.72
N VAL A 195 -4.25 16.93 3.83
CA VAL A 195 -4.54 18.14 3.03
C VAL A 195 -5.69 17.88 2.05
N ILE A 196 -5.68 16.75 1.35
CA ILE A 196 -6.72 16.39 0.38
C ILE A 196 -8.06 16.24 1.05
N LEU A 197 -8.14 15.55 2.19
CA LEU A 197 -9.42 15.33 2.88
C LEU A 197 -9.94 16.61 3.54
N SER A 198 -9.11 17.34 4.29
CA SER A 198 -9.54 18.56 5.00
C SER A 198 -9.71 19.78 4.09
N GLY A 199 -9.04 19.80 2.93
CA GLY A 199 -8.94 21.00 2.09
C GLY A 199 -8.08 22.11 2.71
N SER A 200 -7.32 21.82 3.77
CA SER A 200 -6.52 22.78 4.50
C SER A 200 -5.09 22.29 4.69
N TYR A 201 -4.12 23.22 4.66
CA TYR A 201 -2.72 22.90 4.95
C TYR A 201 -2.53 22.40 6.39
N PHE A 202 -3.24 23.02 7.34
CA PHE A 202 -3.20 22.64 8.75
C PHE A 202 -3.71 21.22 9.03
N GLY A 203 -4.74 20.75 8.31
CA GLY A 203 -5.21 19.37 8.44
C GLY A 203 -4.14 18.35 8.04
N GLY A 204 -3.29 18.68 7.05
CA GLY A 204 -2.11 17.90 6.72
C GLY A 204 -1.10 17.85 7.87
N LEU A 205 -0.77 19.01 8.45
CA LEU A 205 0.18 19.09 9.57
C LEU A 205 -0.28 18.31 10.81
N ILE A 206 -1.57 18.38 11.14
CA ILE A 206 -2.14 17.61 12.27
C ILE A 206 -1.99 16.11 11.99
N SER A 207 -2.31 15.68 10.77
CA SER A 207 -2.19 14.26 10.38
C SER A 207 -0.73 13.77 10.46
N ALA A 208 0.21 14.57 9.96
CA ALA A 208 1.64 14.28 10.06
C ALA A 208 2.13 14.23 11.51
N SER A 209 1.68 15.17 12.35
CA SER A 209 2.04 15.22 13.77
C SER A 209 1.51 14.01 14.54
N ALA A 210 0.26 13.60 14.25
CA ALA A 210 -0.35 12.41 14.84
C ALA A 210 0.40 11.13 14.45
N PHE A 211 0.88 11.03 13.20
CA PHE A 211 1.72 9.92 12.76
C PHE A 211 3.06 9.89 13.50
N LEU A 212 3.74 11.04 13.64
CA LEU A 212 5.01 11.13 14.37
C LEU A 212 4.86 10.77 15.85
N PHE A 213 3.77 11.20 16.49
CA PHE A 213 3.47 10.85 17.88
C PHE A 213 3.27 9.33 18.07
N ASN A 214 2.60 8.67 17.11
CA ASN A 214 2.32 7.24 17.15
C ASN A 214 3.30 6.39 16.31
N HIS A 215 4.52 6.88 16.08
CA HIS A 215 5.43 6.26 15.11
C HIS A 215 5.71 4.77 15.41
N GLY A 216 5.89 4.41 16.69
CA GLY A 216 6.19 3.04 17.11
C GLY A 216 5.07 2.04 16.81
N GLU A 217 3.81 2.50 16.82
CA GLU A 217 2.63 1.68 16.49
C GLU A 217 2.30 1.75 14.99
N ALA A 218 2.62 2.88 14.33
CA ALA A 218 2.30 3.09 12.93
C ALA A 218 3.24 2.33 11.99
N THR A 219 4.50 2.13 12.39
CA THR A 219 5.48 1.39 11.59
C THR A 219 6.58 0.77 12.44
N ARG A 220 7.05 -0.39 12.00
CA ARG A 220 8.19 -1.12 12.57
C ARG A 220 9.42 -1.16 11.67
N VAL A 221 9.42 -0.38 10.58
CA VAL A 221 10.46 -0.41 9.54
C VAL A 221 11.87 -0.13 10.09
N GLN A 222 11.98 0.67 11.14
CA GLN A 222 13.22 0.97 11.86
C GLN A 222 13.82 -0.23 12.59
N TRP A 223 13.05 -1.28 12.87
CA TRP A 223 13.56 -2.50 13.52
C TRP A 223 13.72 -3.64 12.53
N THR A 224 12.85 -3.67 11.52
CA THR A 224 12.78 -4.74 10.53
C THR A 224 12.72 -4.20 9.08
N PRO A 225 13.80 -3.57 8.56
CA PRO A 225 13.77 -2.95 7.24
C PRO A 225 13.45 -3.92 6.08
N PRO A 226 14.07 -5.12 5.97
CA PRO A 226 13.90 -6.01 4.82
C PRO A 226 12.56 -6.76 4.73
N LEU A 227 11.51 -6.32 5.43
CA LEU A 227 10.20 -6.96 5.35
C LEU A 227 9.36 -6.45 4.16
N ARG A 228 8.38 -7.24 3.75
CA ARG A 228 7.52 -6.93 2.59
C ARG A 228 6.66 -5.70 2.81
N GLU A 229 6.08 -5.60 3.99
CA GLU A 229 5.26 -4.46 4.37
C GLU A 229 6.06 -3.15 4.33
N SER A 230 7.38 -3.18 4.57
CA SER A 230 8.23 -1.98 4.50
C SER A 230 8.29 -1.37 3.10
N PHE A 231 8.05 -2.17 2.04
CA PHE A 231 7.93 -1.69 0.67
C PHE A 231 6.48 -1.43 0.26
N ALA A 232 5.56 -2.30 0.64
CA ALA A 232 4.17 -2.22 0.19
C ALA A 232 3.35 -1.15 0.92
N TYR A 233 3.59 -0.94 2.22
CA TYR A 233 2.83 0.03 3.03
C TYR A 233 2.98 1.47 2.50
N PRO A 234 4.18 1.98 2.18
CA PRO A 234 4.33 3.31 1.59
C PRO A 234 3.62 3.45 0.24
N VAL A 235 3.75 2.44 -0.62
CA VAL A 235 3.09 2.40 -1.94
C VAL A 235 1.57 2.39 -1.79
N PHE A 236 1.05 1.61 -0.84
CA PHE A 236 -0.38 1.52 -0.57
C PHE A 236 -0.95 2.83 -0.01
N LEU A 237 -0.23 3.53 0.86
CA LEU A 237 -0.64 4.86 1.33
C LEU A 237 -0.64 5.91 0.21
N ALA A 238 0.38 5.90 -0.66
CA ALA A 238 0.38 6.75 -1.84
C ALA A 238 -0.82 6.43 -2.76
N GLN A 239 -1.18 5.15 -2.90
CA GLN A 239 -2.35 4.69 -3.65
C GLN A 239 -3.66 5.21 -3.03
N ILE A 240 -3.81 5.16 -1.70
CA ILE A 240 -4.98 5.72 -0.99
C ILE A 240 -5.06 7.23 -1.19
N CYS A 241 -3.93 7.93 -1.05
CA CYS A 241 -3.86 9.38 -1.28
C CYS A 241 -4.35 9.74 -2.70
N LEU A 242 -3.91 8.99 -3.71
CA LEU A 242 -4.34 9.19 -5.09
C LEU A 242 -5.83 8.82 -5.30
N LEU A 243 -6.32 7.77 -4.66
CA LEU A 243 -7.74 7.41 -4.68
C LEU A 243 -8.60 8.54 -4.12
N SER A 244 -8.25 9.07 -2.94
CA SER A 244 -8.94 10.19 -2.32
C SER A 244 -8.95 11.42 -3.21
N TYR A 245 -7.84 11.70 -3.91
CA TYR A 245 -7.76 12.77 -4.91
C TYR A 245 -8.72 12.54 -6.09
N ILE A 246 -8.77 11.32 -6.65
CA ILE A 246 -9.68 10.97 -7.76
C ILE A 246 -11.14 11.15 -7.34
N LEU A 247 -11.51 10.65 -6.15
CA LEU A 247 -12.87 10.78 -5.62
C LEU A 247 -13.25 12.25 -5.38
N LYS A 248 -12.34 13.06 -4.82
CA LYS A 248 -12.59 14.47 -4.52
C LYS A 248 -12.70 15.34 -5.78
N THR A 249 -11.80 15.14 -6.74
CA THR A 249 -11.79 15.92 -7.99
C THR A 249 -12.81 15.45 -9.02
N LYS A 250 -13.40 14.27 -8.83
CA LYS A 250 -14.30 13.61 -9.80
C LYS A 250 -13.65 13.52 -11.19
N SER A 251 -12.31 13.45 -11.23
CA SER A 251 -11.53 13.53 -12.45
C SER A 251 -11.64 12.22 -13.22
N CYS A 252 -12.05 12.30 -14.48
CA CYS A 252 -11.99 11.20 -15.45
C CYS A 252 -10.72 11.25 -16.31
N LYS A 253 -9.70 12.01 -15.88
CA LYS A 253 -8.44 12.13 -16.64
C LYS A 253 -7.67 10.81 -16.59
N LEU A 254 -7.03 10.46 -17.69
CA LEU A 254 -6.30 9.19 -17.85
C LEU A 254 -5.10 9.07 -16.89
N ILE A 255 -4.34 10.16 -16.69
CA ILE A 255 -3.08 10.14 -15.92
C ILE A 255 -3.27 9.64 -14.47
N PRO A 256 -4.21 10.18 -13.66
CA PRO A 256 -4.48 9.64 -12.33
C PRO A 256 -4.81 8.15 -12.30
N PHE A 257 -5.58 7.64 -13.28
CA PHE A 257 -5.92 6.22 -13.34
C PHE A 257 -4.72 5.34 -13.75
N ILE A 258 -3.83 5.83 -14.62
CA ILE A 258 -2.58 5.12 -14.94
C ILE A 258 -1.70 5.05 -13.68
N SER A 259 -1.48 6.18 -13.00
CA SER A 259 -0.70 6.22 -11.76
C SER A 259 -1.31 5.33 -10.67
N PHE A 260 -2.64 5.32 -10.55
CA PHE A 260 -3.37 4.48 -9.61
C PHE A 260 -3.18 2.98 -9.92
N THR A 261 -3.25 2.61 -11.21
CA THR A 261 -3.00 1.24 -11.67
C THR A 261 -1.56 0.83 -11.36
N PHE A 262 -0.58 1.69 -11.64
CA PHE A 262 0.83 1.42 -11.36
C PHE A 262 1.10 1.20 -9.85
N LEU A 263 0.55 2.04 -8.98
CA LEU A 263 0.71 1.89 -7.53
C LEU A 263 0.01 0.63 -7.01
N THR A 264 -1.16 0.29 -7.56
CA THR A 264 -1.89 -0.94 -7.20
C THR A 264 -1.17 -2.20 -7.66
N VAL A 265 -0.57 -2.20 -8.85
CA VAL A 265 0.30 -3.29 -9.31
C VAL A 265 1.51 -3.41 -8.39
N SER A 266 2.18 -2.30 -8.09
CA SER A 266 3.37 -2.30 -7.24
C SER A 266 3.07 -2.84 -5.84
N SER A 267 1.94 -2.47 -5.22
CA SER A 267 1.56 -3.02 -3.90
C SER A 267 1.28 -4.51 -3.94
N LEU A 268 0.61 -5.02 -4.99
CA LEU A 268 0.40 -6.46 -5.20
C LEU A 268 1.70 -7.23 -5.44
N LEU A 269 2.65 -6.64 -6.16
CA LEU A 269 3.95 -7.27 -6.43
C LEU A 269 4.90 -7.24 -5.22
N PHE A 270 4.80 -6.24 -4.36
CA PHE A 270 5.70 -6.08 -3.21
C PHE A 270 5.26 -6.88 -1.98
N TRP A 271 3.97 -7.18 -1.85
CA TRP A 271 3.47 -7.89 -0.69
C TRP A 271 2.26 -8.77 -0.99
N GLN A 272 2.36 -10.03 -0.60
CA GLN A 272 1.32 -11.05 -0.79
C GLN A 272 0.00 -10.69 -0.10
N PHE A 273 0.05 -10.01 1.05
CA PHE A 273 -1.14 -9.67 1.83
C PHE A 273 -1.80 -8.35 1.40
N SER A 274 -1.23 -7.63 0.43
CA SER A 274 -1.84 -6.43 -0.14
C SER A 274 -3.26 -6.68 -0.67
N GLN A 275 -3.56 -7.91 -1.10
CA GLN A 275 -4.90 -8.31 -1.52
C GLN A 275 -5.96 -8.13 -0.42
N PHE A 276 -5.61 -8.32 0.86
CA PHE A 276 -6.56 -8.12 1.96
C PHE A 276 -6.85 -6.62 2.16
N ALA A 277 -5.82 -5.78 2.17
CA ALA A 277 -5.97 -4.34 2.29
C ALA A 277 -6.74 -3.72 1.09
N LEU A 278 -6.50 -4.23 -0.12
CA LEU A 278 -7.25 -3.82 -1.31
C LEU A 278 -8.70 -4.32 -1.29
N THR A 279 -8.97 -5.46 -0.67
CA THR A 279 -10.34 -5.97 -0.47
C THR A 279 -11.13 -5.06 0.47
N THR A 280 -10.54 -4.65 1.60
CA THR A 280 -11.21 -3.72 2.53
C THR A 280 -11.45 -2.34 1.87
N GLN A 281 -10.50 -1.88 1.06
CA GLN A 281 -10.66 -0.67 0.25
C GLN A 281 -11.80 -0.80 -0.77
N LEU A 282 -11.89 -1.92 -1.49
CA LEU A 282 -13.00 -2.21 -2.41
C LEU A 282 -14.35 -2.30 -1.70
N GLY A 283 -14.41 -2.96 -0.54
CA GLY A 283 -15.62 -3.03 0.28
C GLY A 283 -16.08 -1.64 0.74
N SER A 284 -15.14 -0.79 1.15
CA SER A 284 -15.42 0.60 1.52
C SER A 284 -15.92 1.42 0.34
N LEU A 285 -15.28 1.28 -0.84
CA LEU A 285 -15.73 1.93 -2.08
C LEU A 285 -17.12 1.45 -2.50
N PHE A 286 -17.41 0.16 -2.36
CA PHE A 286 -18.72 -0.41 -2.65
C PHE A 286 -19.79 0.10 -1.70
N LEU A 287 -19.48 0.28 -0.41
CA LEU A 287 -20.39 0.90 0.55
C LEU A 287 -20.72 2.34 0.15
N VAL A 288 -19.70 3.15 -0.18
CA VAL A 288 -19.87 4.54 -0.63
C VAL A 288 -20.68 4.59 -1.94
N TYR A 289 -20.47 3.64 -2.85
CA TYR A 289 -21.28 3.50 -4.08
C TYR A 289 -22.73 3.13 -3.79
N THR A 290 -22.98 2.20 -2.86
CA THR A 290 -24.32 1.75 -2.46
C THR A 290 -25.11 2.89 -1.79
N LEU A 291 -24.42 3.76 -1.06
CA LEU A 291 -24.98 5.00 -0.48
C LEU A 291 -25.17 6.13 -1.51
N GLU A 292 -24.87 5.89 -2.79
CA GLU A 292 -24.99 6.84 -3.90
C GLU A 292 -24.16 8.13 -3.70
N LEU A 293 -23.09 8.06 -2.90
CA LEU A 293 -22.18 9.18 -2.64
C LEU A 293 -21.12 9.37 -3.75
N THR A 294 -20.96 8.38 -4.63
CA THR A 294 -20.00 8.39 -5.74
C THR A 294 -20.68 8.19 -7.09
N TYR A 295 -20.17 8.84 -8.12
CA TYR A 295 -20.67 8.69 -9.49
C TYR A 295 -20.36 7.30 -10.06
N GLU A 296 -21.31 6.77 -10.80
CA GLU A 296 -21.18 5.46 -11.45
C GLU A 296 -20.04 5.40 -12.46
N SER A 297 -19.77 6.50 -13.18
CA SER A 297 -18.64 6.61 -14.11
C SER A 297 -17.29 6.44 -13.40
N THR A 298 -17.11 7.13 -12.27
CA THR A 298 -15.89 7.03 -11.46
C THR A 298 -15.71 5.61 -10.91
N MET A 299 -16.79 5.01 -10.38
CA MET A 299 -16.74 3.63 -9.87
C MET A 299 -16.39 2.62 -10.98
N LYS A 300 -16.99 2.74 -12.17
CA LYS A 300 -16.67 1.90 -13.33
C LYS A 300 -15.21 2.03 -13.75
N SER A 301 -14.67 3.25 -13.78
CA SER A 301 -13.25 3.48 -14.13
C SER A 301 -12.30 2.92 -13.07
N LEU A 302 -12.60 3.08 -11.78
CA LEU A 302 -11.81 2.50 -10.69
C LEU A 302 -11.81 0.97 -10.75
N LEU A 303 -12.98 0.35 -10.95
CA LEU A 303 -13.11 -1.10 -11.07
C LEU A 303 -12.32 -1.66 -12.27
N LYS A 304 -12.33 -0.94 -13.40
CA LYS A 304 -11.49 -1.28 -14.56
C LYS A 304 -10.00 -1.20 -14.22
N SER A 305 -9.55 -0.15 -13.52
CA SER A 305 -8.15 -0.03 -13.08
C SER A 305 -7.74 -1.15 -12.13
N TYR A 306 -8.60 -1.54 -11.18
CA TYR A 306 -8.34 -2.69 -10.31
C TYR A 306 -8.24 -4.00 -11.11
N MET A 307 -9.15 -4.22 -12.06
CA MET A 307 -9.11 -5.43 -12.91
C MET A 307 -7.85 -5.48 -13.78
N ILE A 308 -7.44 -4.36 -14.37
CA ILE A 308 -6.18 -4.27 -15.13
C ILE A 308 -4.99 -4.52 -14.19
N SER A 309 -4.99 -3.94 -12.98
CA SER A 309 -3.94 -4.14 -11.99
C SER A 309 -3.82 -5.62 -11.59
N PHE A 310 -4.95 -6.29 -11.38
CA PHE A 310 -5.00 -7.72 -11.11
C PHE A 310 -4.40 -8.53 -12.26
N LEU A 311 -4.82 -8.29 -13.51
CA LEU A 311 -4.33 -9.03 -14.68
C LEU A 311 -2.82 -8.86 -14.89
N ILE A 312 -2.31 -7.63 -14.75
CA ILE A 312 -0.88 -7.34 -14.85
C ILE A 312 -0.13 -8.07 -13.73
N SER A 313 -0.59 -7.95 -12.49
CA SER A 313 0.09 -8.56 -11.33
C SER A 313 0.06 -10.09 -11.40
N TYR A 314 -1.06 -10.69 -11.82
CA TYR A 314 -1.19 -12.13 -12.03
C TYR A 314 -0.25 -12.64 -13.11
N SER A 315 -0.10 -11.89 -14.21
CA SER A 315 0.83 -12.23 -15.29
C SER A 315 2.29 -12.13 -14.84
N LEU A 316 2.65 -11.07 -14.11
CA LEU A 316 3.99 -10.86 -13.58
C LEU A 316 4.34 -11.91 -12.52
N LEU A 317 3.41 -12.26 -11.63
CA LEU A 317 3.57 -13.32 -10.62
C LEU A 317 3.43 -14.74 -11.20
N PHE A 318 3.61 -14.94 -12.51
CA PHE A 318 3.63 -16.24 -13.17
C PHE A 318 2.39 -17.12 -12.89
N GLY A 319 1.21 -16.51 -12.80
CA GLY A 319 -0.03 -17.23 -12.56
C GLY A 319 -0.21 -17.69 -11.11
N ASN A 320 0.23 -16.87 -10.14
CA ASN A 320 0.05 -17.15 -8.72
C ASN A 320 -1.42 -17.48 -8.36
N THR A 321 -1.62 -18.71 -7.89
CA THR A 321 -2.93 -19.29 -7.52
C THR A 321 -3.56 -18.63 -6.31
N MET A 322 -2.75 -18.14 -5.36
CA MET A 322 -3.21 -17.41 -4.18
C MET A 322 -3.88 -16.09 -4.58
N LEU A 323 -3.30 -15.37 -5.54
CA LEU A 323 -3.90 -14.12 -6.03
C LEU A 323 -5.22 -14.37 -6.77
N LEU A 324 -5.32 -15.46 -7.54
CA LEU A 324 -6.54 -15.82 -8.27
C LEU A 324 -7.69 -16.24 -7.34
N SER A 325 -7.38 -16.98 -6.27
CA SER A 325 -8.35 -17.42 -5.25
C SER A 325 -8.62 -16.38 -4.16
N SER A 326 -8.11 -15.16 -4.33
CA SER A 326 -8.17 -14.10 -3.33
C SER A 326 -9.56 -13.50 -3.12
N LEU A 327 -9.77 -12.92 -1.92
CA LEU A 327 -10.93 -12.08 -1.64
C LEU A 327 -10.97 -10.82 -2.52
N PHE A 328 -9.82 -10.38 -3.01
CA PHE A 328 -9.71 -9.20 -3.86
C PHE A 328 -10.32 -9.44 -5.24
N PHE A 329 -9.91 -10.52 -5.92
CA PHE A 329 -10.43 -10.87 -7.23
C PHE A 329 -11.94 -11.15 -7.18
N SER A 330 -12.37 -11.95 -6.19
CA SER A 330 -13.80 -12.22 -5.98
C SER A 330 -14.61 -10.95 -5.70
N SER A 331 -14.05 -9.98 -4.97
CA SER A 331 -14.67 -8.66 -4.76
C SER A 331 -14.82 -7.86 -6.05
N ILE A 332 -13.79 -7.83 -6.91
CA ILE A 332 -13.87 -7.13 -8.21
C ILE A 332 -15.01 -7.71 -9.07
N VAL A 333 -15.04 -9.04 -9.20
CA VAL A 333 -16.04 -9.73 -10.02
C VAL A 333 -17.44 -9.55 -9.42
N SER A 334 -17.59 -9.69 -8.10
CA SER A 334 -18.87 -9.50 -7.41
C SER A 334 -19.42 -8.09 -7.62
N ILE A 335 -18.58 -7.05 -7.47
CA ILE A 335 -19.00 -5.66 -7.69
C ILE A 335 -19.40 -5.46 -9.15
N PHE A 336 -18.63 -5.99 -10.10
CA PHE A 336 -18.97 -5.90 -11.53
C PHE A 336 -20.34 -6.50 -11.84
N VAL A 337 -20.62 -7.69 -11.32
CA VAL A 337 -21.92 -8.38 -11.49
C VAL A 337 -23.04 -7.56 -10.86
N ILE A 338 -22.86 -7.05 -9.64
CA ILE A 338 -23.88 -6.24 -8.96
C ILE A 338 -24.17 -4.94 -9.72
N MET A 339 -23.15 -4.28 -10.25
CA MET A 339 -23.35 -3.07 -11.07
C MET A 339 -24.16 -3.34 -12.33
N GLN A 340 -24.02 -4.53 -12.94
CA GLN A 340 -24.87 -4.94 -14.07
C GLN A 340 -26.30 -5.26 -13.59
N LEU A 341 -26.45 -6.06 -12.53
CA LEU A 341 -27.75 -6.42 -11.96
C LEU A 341 -28.55 -5.21 -11.48
N ARG A 342 -27.88 -4.14 -11.04
CA ARG A 342 -28.52 -2.88 -10.64
C ARG A 342 -29.38 -2.30 -11.76
N VAL A 343 -28.89 -2.34 -13.00
CA VAL A 343 -29.60 -1.81 -14.17
C VAL A 343 -30.87 -2.62 -14.45
N PHE A 344 -30.78 -3.95 -14.33
CA PHE A 344 -31.86 -4.86 -14.75
C PHE A 344 -32.91 -5.15 -13.66
N VAL A 345 -32.51 -5.34 -12.41
CA VAL A 345 -33.37 -5.92 -11.37
C VAL A 345 -33.48 -5.01 -10.14
N LEU A 346 -32.35 -4.54 -9.59
CA LEU A 346 -32.39 -3.84 -8.29
C LEU A 346 -32.93 -2.41 -8.39
N SER A 347 -33.04 -1.83 -9.60
CA SER A 347 -33.71 -0.55 -9.85
C SER A 347 -35.22 -0.55 -9.53
N ARG A 348 -35.83 -1.74 -9.38
CA ARG A 348 -37.25 -1.91 -9.02
C ARG A 348 -37.53 -1.72 -7.52
N ILE A 349 -36.51 -1.77 -6.66
CA ILE A 349 -36.67 -1.63 -5.21
C ILE A 349 -36.71 -0.14 -4.86
N THR A 350 -37.88 0.37 -4.48
CA THR A 350 -38.07 1.79 -4.15
C THR A 350 -37.70 2.14 -2.72
N PHE A 351 -37.73 1.16 -1.79
CA PHE A 351 -37.43 1.38 -0.38
C PHE A 351 -35.92 1.33 -0.10
N ARG A 352 -35.35 2.48 0.25
CA ARG A 352 -33.88 2.69 0.35
C ARG A 352 -33.17 1.75 1.34
N PRO A 353 -33.65 1.52 2.58
CA PRO A 353 -32.98 0.61 3.50
C PRO A 353 -32.90 -0.83 2.98
N ILE A 354 -33.97 -1.33 2.35
CA ILE A 354 -33.99 -2.68 1.76
C ILE A 354 -33.06 -2.73 0.55
N PHE A 355 -33.00 -1.68 -0.26
CA PHE A 355 -32.07 -1.59 -1.39
C PHE A 355 -30.61 -1.70 -0.94
N ILE A 356 -30.23 -0.97 0.11
CA ILE A 356 -28.87 -0.99 0.68
C ILE A 356 -28.56 -2.37 1.25
N LEU A 357 -29.46 -2.92 2.07
CA LEU A 357 -29.27 -4.23 2.68
C LEU A 357 -29.14 -5.33 1.62
N ALA A 358 -29.96 -5.29 0.57
CA ALA A 358 -29.87 -6.22 -0.54
C ALA A 358 -28.52 -6.13 -1.26
N HIS A 359 -28.03 -4.91 -1.57
CA HIS A 359 -26.72 -4.73 -2.21
C HIS A 359 -25.58 -5.30 -1.39
N LEU A 360 -25.56 -5.01 -0.08
CA LEU A 360 -24.53 -5.51 0.83
C LEU A 360 -24.60 -7.04 0.95
N LEU A 361 -25.81 -7.60 1.06
CA LEU A 361 -26.02 -9.05 1.11
C LEU A 361 -25.55 -9.73 -0.19
N PHE A 362 -25.91 -9.19 -1.36
CA PHE A 362 -25.42 -9.71 -2.64
C PHE A 362 -23.91 -9.61 -2.78
N PHE A 363 -23.29 -8.54 -2.27
CA PHE A 363 -21.84 -8.39 -2.27
C PHE A 363 -21.15 -9.47 -1.43
N VAL A 364 -21.61 -9.66 -0.18
CA VAL A 364 -21.06 -10.68 0.71
C VAL A 364 -21.24 -12.08 0.10
N LEU A 365 -22.46 -12.41 -0.35
CA LEU A 365 -22.74 -13.72 -0.96
C LEU A 365 -21.95 -13.92 -2.26
N GLY A 366 -21.80 -12.88 -3.08
CA GLY A 366 -21.03 -12.93 -4.32
C GLY A 366 -19.54 -13.16 -4.07
N VAL A 367 -18.94 -12.43 -3.13
CA VAL A 367 -17.53 -12.59 -2.75
C VAL A 367 -17.24 -14.01 -2.27
N PHE A 368 -17.99 -14.50 -1.27
CA PHE A 368 -17.76 -15.84 -0.72
C PHE A 368 -18.14 -16.95 -1.70
N GLY A 369 -19.21 -16.75 -2.48
CA GLY A 369 -19.64 -17.70 -3.51
C GLY A 369 -18.58 -17.86 -4.61
N ILE A 370 -18.07 -16.75 -5.15
CA ILE A 370 -17.02 -16.78 -6.18
C ILE A 370 -15.71 -17.35 -5.62
N LYS A 371 -15.30 -16.94 -4.41
CA LYS A 371 -14.10 -17.49 -3.77
C LYS A 371 -14.22 -19.00 -3.57
N SER A 372 -15.34 -19.47 -3.01
CA SER A 372 -15.57 -20.89 -2.80
C SER A 372 -15.62 -21.67 -4.11
N LEU A 373 -16.17 -21.08 -5.17
CA LEU A 373 -16.21 -21.72 -6.49
C LEU A 373 -14.79 -21.88 -7.06
N ILE A 374 -13.99 -20.81 -7.05
CA ILE A 374 -12.61 -20.83 -7.55
C ILE A 374 -11.75 -21.78 -6.72
N GLY A 375 -11.87 -21.74 -5.39
CA GLY A 375 -11.14 -22.62 -4.49
C GLY A 375 -11.42 -24.10 -4.75
N ARG A 376 -12.69 -24.46 -5.00
CA ARG A 376 -13.07 -25.85 -5.35
C ARG A 376 -12.61 -26.27 -6.75
N LEU A 377 -12.65 -25.35 -7.72
CA LEU A 377 -12.24 -25.65 -9.10
C LEU A 377 -10.73 -25.88 -9.23
N LEU A 378 -9.94 -25.22 -8.39
CA LEU A 378 -8.47 -25.26 -8.44
C LEU A 378 -7.85 -26.09 -7.30
N ASP A 379 -8.67 -26.69 -6.43
CA ASP A 379 -8.26 -27.41 -5.21
C ASP A 379 -7.24 -26.64 -4.34
N ILE A 380 -7.48 -25.34 -4.15
CA ILE A 380 -6.60 -24.45 -3.38
C ILE A 380 -7.08 -24.39 -1.93
N ARG A 381 -6.20 -24.72 -0.98
CA ARG A 381 -6.46 -24.68 0.48
C ARG A 381 -5.65 -23.63 1.24
N ASP A 382 -4.95 -22.75 0.53
CA ASP A 382 -3.92 -21.87 1.11
C ASP A 382 -4.45 -20.86 2.15
N ASP A 383 -5.74 -20.48 2.09
CA ASP A 383 -6.35 -19.49 2.98
C ASP A 383 -7.14 -20.10 4.16
N ASP A 384 -7.25 -21.43 4.25
CA ASP A 384 -8.09 -22.09 5.25
C ASP A 384 -7.63 -21.75 6.68
N HIS A 385 -6.33 -21.52 6.88
CA HIS A 385 -5.76 -21.16 8.18
C HIS A 385 -6.30 -19.82 8.73
N ILE A 386 -6.53 -18.80 7.89
CA ILE A 386 -7.04 -17.50 8.37
C ILE A 386 -8.49 -17.65 8.84
N PHE A 387 -9.31 -18.37 8.08
CA PHE A 387 -10.70 -18.63 8.45
C PHE A 387 -10.81 -19.55 9.65
N ASP A 388 -9.92 -20.52 9.79
CA ASP A 388 -9.80 -21.38 10.97
C ASP A 388 -9.43 -20.57 12.22
N ILE A 389 -8.50 -19.60 12.11
CA ILE A 389 -8.17 -18.69 13.21
C ILE A 389 -9.39 -17.87 13.61
N LEU A 390 -10.08 -17.24 12.65
CA LEU A 390 -11.31 -16.49 12.93
C LEU A 390 -12.39 -17.39 13.56
N ARG A 391 -12.58 -18.60 13.05
CA ARG A 391 -13.51 -19.59 13.60
C ARG A 391 -13.14 -19.95 15.03
N SER A 392 -11.86 -20.18 15.34
CA SER A 392 -11.38 -20.49 16.69
C SER A 392 -11.55 -19.35 17.69
N LYS A 393 -11.60 -18.09 17.20
CA LYS A 393 -11.84 -16.93 18.05
C LYS A 393 -13.30 -16.75 18.45
N PHE A 394 -14.23 -17.20 17.61
CA PHE A 394 -15.68 -17.08 17.86
C PHE A 394 -16.38 -18.39 18.23
N THR A 395 -15.67 -19.52 18.20
CA THR A 395 -16.21 -20.86 18.52
C THR A 395 -15.15 -21.72 19.20
N ASP A 396 -15.55 -22.86 19.78
CA ASP A 396 -14.63 -23.82 20.42
C ASP A 396 -13.75 -24.63 19.43
N PHE A 397 -13.67 -24.21 18.17
CA PHE A 397 -12.85 -24.88 17.16
C PHE A 397 -11.36 -24.71 17.46
N ALA A 398 -10.61 -25.81 17.52
CA ALA A 398 -9.17 -25.76 17.71
C ALA A 398 -8.44 -26.82 16.85
N ASN A 399 -7.48 -26.37 16.05
CA ASN A 399 -6.50 -27.21 15.37
C ASN A 399 -5.07 -26.78 15.80
N PHE A 400 -4.04 -27.44 15.27
CA PHE A 400 -2.66 -27.12 15.63
C PHE A 400 -2.29 -25.65 15.31
N HIS A 401 -2.67 -25.17 14.12
CA HIS A 401 -2.39 -23.80 13.69
C HIS A 401 -3.12 -22.77 14.54
N THR A 402 -4.41 -22.95 14.80
CA THR A 402 -5.18 -22.00 15.60
C THR A 402 -4.63 -21.91 17.01
N ARG A 403 -4.26 -23.05 17.63
CA ARG A 403 -3.62 -23.06 18.96
C ARG A 403 -2.27 -22.36 18.97
N LEU A 404 -1.46 -22.55 17.93
CA LEU A 404 -0.17 -21.88 17.80
C LEU A 404 -0.36 -20.35 17.74
N TYR A 405 -1.31 -19.87 16.93
CA TYR A 405 -1.57 -18.43 16.77
C TYR A 405 -2.28 -17.82 17.98
N THR A 406 -3.22 -18.51 18.62
CA THR A 406 -3.93 -17.99 19.81
C THR A 406 -3.05 -17.90 21.06
N CYS A 407 -1.84 -18.46 21.05
CA CYS A 407 -0.88 -18.28 22.14
C CYS A 407 -0.15 -16.94 22.10
N ALA A 408 -0.14 -16.28 20.93
CA ALA A 408 0.49 -14.98 20.74
C ALA A 408 -0.47 -13.86 21.15
N VAL A 409 0.02 -12.92 21.96
CA VAL A 409 -0.76 -11.80 22.51
C VAL A 409 -1.33 -10.92 21.39
N GLU A 410 -0.63 -10.87 20.26
CA GLU A 410 -1.02 -10.13 19.06
C GLU A 410 -2.32 -10.63 18.43
N PHE A 411 -2.69 -11.89 18.67
CA PHE A 411 -3.94 -12.45 18.16
C PHE A 411 -5.07 -12.37 19.19
N ASP A 412 -4.81 -11.94 20.43
CA ASP A 412 -5.85 -11.82 21.45
C ASP A 412 -6.79 -10.63 21.23
N PHE A 413 -7.95 -10.70 21.89
CA PHE A 413 -8.85 -9.56 21.91
C PHE A 413 -8.13 -8.38 22.56
N ILE A 414 -8.34 -7.19 22.00
CA ILE A 414 -7.79 -5.94 22.54
C ILE A 414 -8.14 -5.89 24.03
N SER A 415 -7.11 -5.94 24.88
CA SER A 415 -7.28 -5.83 26.32
C SER A 415 -7.93 -4.48 26.60
N THR A 416 -8.98 -4.47 27.43
CA THR A 416 -9.40 -3.22 28.04
C THR A 416 -8.23 -2.72 28.89
N GLU A 417 -7.62 -1.59 28.52
CA GLU A 417 -6.63 -0.92 29.35
C GLU A 417 -7.22 -0.77 30.76
N ALA A 418 -6.56 -1.40 31.74
CA ALA A 418 -6.91 -1.35 33.15
C ALA A 418 -5.98 -0.39 33.89
#